data_AF-A0A939M6I5-F1
#
_entry.id   AF-A0A939M6I5-F1
#
_cell.length_a   1.000
_cell.length_b   1.000
_cell.length_c   1.000
_cell.angle_alpha   90.00
_cell.angle_beta   90.00
_cell.angle_gamma   90.00
#
_symmetry.space_group_name_H-M   'P 1'
#
loop_
_entity.id
_entity.type
_entity.pdbx_description
1 polymer ?
#
loop_
_entity_poly.entity_id
_entity_poly.type
_entity_poly.pdbx_seq_one_letter_code
_entity_poly.pdbx_strand_id
1 'polypeptide(L)' 'MTDEEMAAFLGLSPEEEDRAGFVKGLSPEKRALFERMAALETEVALWQDGLGPKPQGVLIDTERSTKRRRGWR' A
#
# COMPACT_ATOMS: atom_id res chain seq x y z
N MET A 1 -2.30 -2.53 13.14
CA MET A 1 -0.97 -2.11 12.67
C MET A 1 -0.25 -1.42 13.81
N THR A 2 0.91 -1.92 14.23
CA THR A 2 1.78 -1.28 15.23
C THR A 2 2.58 -0.13 14.61
N ASP A 3 3.23 0.71 15.42
CA ASP A 3 4.13 1.76 14.92
C ASP A 3 5.33 1.17 14.14
N GLU A 4 5.79 -0.01 14.56
CA GLU A 4 6.89 -0.72 13.91
C GLU A 4 6.49 -1.24 12.53
N GLU A 5 5.31 -1.85 12.43
CA GLU A 5 4.71 -2.30 11.17
C GLU A 5 4.44 -1.11 10.24
N MET A 6 3.94 0.00 10.78
CA MET A 6 3.70 1.24 10.03
C MET A 6 5.00 1.78 9.44
N ALA A 7 6.06 1.85 10.24
CA ALA A 7 7.35 2.28 9.75
C ALA A 7 7.93 1.35 8.68
N ALA A 8 7.78 0.03 8.85
CA ALA A 8 8.21 -0.95 7.86
C ALA A 8 7.44 -0.81 6.53
N PHE A 9 6.11 -0.63 6.61
CA PHE A 9 5.25 -0.38 5.46
C PHE A 9 5.63 0.91 4.71
N LEU A 10 5.99 1.96 5.45
CA LEU A 10 6.44 3.24 4.89
C LEU A 10 7.89 3.18 4.38
N GLY A 11 8.59 2.05 4.52
CA GLY A 11 9.96 1.86 4.06
C GLY A 11 11.02 2.57 4.91
N LEU A 12 10.70 2.93 6.16
CA LEU A 12 11.63 3.57 7.07
C LEU A 12 12.63 2.55 7.63
N SER A 13 13.92 2.80 7.42
CA SER A 13 14.98 1.91 7.92
C SER A 13 14.98 1.87 9.45
N PRO A 14 15.28 0.72 10.09
CA PRO A 14 15.52 0.66 11.53
C PRO A 14 16.64 1.60 12.01
N GLU A 15 17.56 1.97 11.12
CA GLU A 15 18.71 2.84 11.38
C GLU A 15 18.36 4.33 11.32
N GLU A 16 17.15 4.70 10.86
CA GLU A 16 16.71 6.09 10.83
C GLU A 16 16.42 6.60 12.25
N GLU A 17 17.19 7.59 12.68
CA GLU A 17 17.13 8.17 14.04
C GLU A 17 15.72 8.67 14.42
N ASP A 18 14.94 9.17 13.45
CA ASP A 18 13.62 9.76 13.68
C ASP A 18 12.43 8.89 13.26
N ARG A 19 12.65 7.59 12.98
CA ARG A 19 11.60 6.64 12.56
C ARG A 19 10.35 6.69 13.46
N ALA A 20 10.56 6.62 14.78
CA ALA A 20 9.46 6.63 15.75
C ALA A 20 8.78 8.00 15.85
N GLY A 21 9.55 9.09 15.68
CA GLY A 21 9.02 10.46 15.67
C GLY A 21 8.13 10.70 14.46
N PHE A 22 8.54 10.22 13.29
CA PHE A 22 7.77 10.35 12.05
C PHE A 22 6.41 9.64 12.16
N VAL A 23 6.39 8.38 12.60
CA VAL A 23 5.14 7.61 12.73
C VAL A 23 4.19 8.23 13.76
N LYS A 24 4.72 8.72 14.89
CA LYS A 24 3.92 9.43 15.91
C LYS A 24 3.43 10.80 15.44
N GLY A 25 4.17 11.44 14.54
CA GLY A 25 3.82 12.72 13.93
C GLY A 25 2.74 12.61 12.84
N LEU A 26 2.36 11.40 12.42
CA LEU A 26 1.27 11.22 11.46
C LEU A 26 -0.07 11.66 12.06
N SER A 27 -0.83 12.45 11.29
CA SER A 27 -2.21 12.74 11.68
C SER A 27 -3.05 11.45 11.70
N PRO A 28 -4.10 11.39 12.54
CA PRO A 28 -4.98 10.21 12.60
C PRO A 28 -5.54 9.80 11.24
N GLU A 29 -5.87 10.79 10.40
CA GLU A 29 -6.39 10.56 9.04
C GLU A 29 -5.35 9.89 8.13
N LYS A 30 -4.10 10.37 8.15
CA LYS A 30 -3.01 9.78 7.36
C LYS A 30 -2.68 8.38 7.86
N ARG A 31 -2.67 8.19 9.17
CA ARG A 31 -2.43 6.87 9.77
C ARG A 31 -3.51 5.88 9.33
N ALA A 32 -4.79 6.25 9.43
CA ALA A 32 -5.89 5.42 8.97
C ALA A 32 -5.83 5.12 7.47
N LEU A 33 -5.36 6.07 6.65
CA LEU A 33 -5.13 5.83 5.23
C LEU A 33 -4.05 4.76 4.99
N PHE A 34 -2.90 4.86 5.64
CA PHE A 34 -1.83 3.87 5.49
C PHE A 34 -2.22 2.49 6.01
N GLU A 35 -2.96 2.42 7.11
CA GLU A 35 -3.52 1.16 7.62
C GLU A 35 -4.45 0.50 6.58
N ARG A 36 -5.30 1.29 5.92
CA ARG A 36 -6.16 0.77 4.83
C ARG A 36 -5.35 0.32 3.61
N MET A 37 -4.28 1.04 3.26
CA MET A 37 -3.40 0.64 2.16
C MET A 37 -2.66 -0.67 2.45
N ALA A 38 -2.12 -0.83 3.67
CA ALA A 38 -1.44 -2.05 4.08
C ALA A 38 -2.39 -3.27 4.08
N ALA A 39 -3.64 -3.08 4.53
CA ALA A 39 -4.66 -4.11 4.44
C ALA A 39 -4.96 -4.48 2.97
N LEU A 40 -5.12 -3.47 2.11
CA LEU A 40 -5.38 -3.68 0.69
C LEU A 40 -4.25 -4.43 -0.01
N GLU A 41 -2.98 -4.12 0.28
CA GLU A 41 -1.84 -4.86 -0.28
C GLU A 41 -1.88 -6.35 0.09
N THR A 42 -2.26 -6.65 1.33
CA THR A 42 -2.43 -8.04 1.79
C THR A 42 -3.57 -8.73 1.03
N GLU A 43 -4.72 -8.07 0.87
CA GLU A 43 -5.85 -8.61 0.11
C GLU A 43 -5.51 -8.83 -1.37
N VAL A 44 -4.75 -7.91 -1.98
CA VAL A 44 -4.28 -8.02 -3.36
C VAL A 44 -3.32 -9.21 -3.51
N ALA A 45 -2.38 -9.38 -2.58
CA ALA A 45 -1.46 -10.52 -2.59
C ALA A 45 -2.21 -11.85 -2.49
N LEU A 46 -3.16 -11.96 -1.55
CA LEU A 46 -4.01 -13.15 -1.40
C LEU A 46 -4.83 -13.45 -2.65
N TRP A 47 -5.35 -12.42 -3.31
CA TRP A 47 -6.06 -12.59 -4.58
C TRP A 47 -5.14 -13.07 -5.71
N GLN A 48 -3.92 -12.51 -5.82
CA GLN A 48 -2.92 -12.90 -6.81
C GLN A 48 -2.45 -14.35 -6.62
N ASP A 49 -2.34 -14.79 -5.36
CA ASP A 49 -2.00 -16.17 -5.01
C ASP A 49 -3.18 -17.14 -5.16
N GLY A 50 -4.37 -16.64 -5.51
CA GLY A 50 -5.60 -17.45 -5.64
C GLY A 50 -6.18 -17.92 -4.31
N LEU A 51 -5.70 -17.37 -3.19
CA LEU A 51 -6.12 -17.71 -1.82
C LEU A 51 -7.28 -16.85 -1.32
N GLY A 52 -7.67 -15.80 -2.06
CA GLY A 52 -8.73 -14.87 -1.68
C GLY A 52 -9.54 -14.31 -2.86
N PRO A 53 -10.72 -13.73 -2.59
CA PRO A 53 -11.51 -13.04 -3.60
C PRO A 53 -10.83 -11.73 -4.02
N LYS A 54 -11.19 -11.22 -5.21
CA LYS A 54 -10.73 -9.92 -5.68
C LYS A 54 -11.20 -8.80 -4.71
N PRO A 55 -10.32 -7.90 -4.26
CA PRO A 55 -10.68 -6.77 -3.40
C PRO A 55 -11.78 -5.90 -4.03
N GLN A 56 -12.80 -5.52 -3.25
CA GLN A 56 -13.88 -4.67 -3.75
C GLN A 56 -13.52 -3.18 -3.68
N GLY A 57 -14.07 -2.38 -4.60
CA GLY A 57 -13.89 -0.92 -4.60
C GLY A 57 -12.53 -0.44 -5.08
N VAL A 58 -11.67 -1.34 -5.56
CA VAL A 58 -10.32 -1.01 -6.04
C VAL A 58 -10.13 -1.43 -7.50
N LEU A 59 -9.64 -0.49 -8.31
CA LEU A 59 -9.19 -0.77 -9.67
C LEU A 59 -7.76 -1.28 -9.62
N ILE A 60 -7.58 -2.59 -9.81
CA ILE A 60 -6.27 -3.21 -9.93
C ILE A 60 -5.88 -3.20 -11.41
N ASP A 61 -4.96 -2.30 -11.76
CA ASP A 61 -4.40 -2.20 -13.11
C ASP A 61 -3.42 -3.36 -13.35
N THR A 62 -3.99 -4.53 -13.69
CA THR A 62 -3.23 -5.74 -14.06
C THR A 62 -2.67 -5.68 -15.48
N GLU A 63 -3.05 -4.66 -16.26
CA GLU A 63 -2.74 -4.53 -17.68
C GLU A 63 -2.19 -3.15 -18.04
N ARG A 64 -1.23 -2.62 -17.26
CA ARG A 64 -0.38 -1.52 -17.74
C ARG A 64 0.68 -2.03 -18.71
N SER A 65 0.24 -2.72 -19.77
CA SER A 65 1.05 -2.99 -20.95
C SER A 65 1.32 -1.67 -21.65
N THR A 66 2.57 -1.22 -21.65
CA THR A 66 3.05 -0.02 -22.37
C THR A 66 2.83 -0.06 -23.89
N LYS A 67 2.19 -1.10 -24.45
CA LYS A 67 2.10 -1.34 -25.90
C LYS A 67 0.91 -0.73 -26.64
N ARG A 68 -0.10 -0.15 -26.00
CA ARG A 68 -1.26 0.43 -26.74
C ARG A 68 -1.71 1.80 -26.24
N ARG A 69 -0.86 2.81 -26.47
CA ARG A 69 -1.34 4.18 -26.77
C ARG A 69 -0.88 4.59 -28.16
N ARG A 70 -1.29 3.83 -29.18
CA ARG A 70 -1.39 4.33 -30.56
C ARG A 70 -2.87 4.34 -30.90
N GLY A 71 -3.48 5.52 -30.83
CA GLY A 71 -4.88 5.66 -31.18
C GLY A 71 -5.49 6.95 -30.67
N TRP A 72 -4.81 8.07 -30.85
CA TRP A 72 -5.43 9.39 -31.02
C TRP A 72 -4.57 10.12 -32.05
N ARG A 73 -4.97 9.95 -33.31
CA ARG A 73 -4.69 10.85 -34.42
C ARG A 73 -6.03 11.12 -35.08
#